data_AF-A0A7K6QCX5-F1
#
_entry.id   AF-A0A7K6QCX5-F1
#
_cell.length_a   1.000
_cell.length_b   1.000
_cell.length_c   1.000
_cell.angle_alpha   90.00
_cell.angle_beta   90.00
_cell.angle_gamma   90.00
#
_symmetry.space_group_name_H-M   'P 1'
#
loop_
_entity.id
_entity.type
_entity.pdbx_description
1 polymer ?
#
loop_
_entity_poly.entity_id
_entity_poly.type
_entity_poly.pdbx_seq_one_letter_code
_entity_poly.pdbx_strand_id
1 'polypeptide(L)'
;QIDGDGVFKYVLVRVRGAGAPAKDVVRGHGWAEYHADLFERTAEELAPHGLSCECLGGGRLAHHPVEKKIHVYGYSVGFGRADHAVTTEKLKAEYPDYEITWADEGY
;
A
#
# COMPACT_ATOMS: atom_id res chain seq x y z
N GLN A 1 0.67 6.41 2.64
CA GLN A 1 0.05 7.46 1.83
C GLN A 1 -0.31 6.86 0.48
N ILE A 2 -1.49 7.19 -0.04
CA ILE A 2 -1.93 6.81 -1.39
C ILE A 2 -2.34 8.06 -2.18
N ASP A 3 -2.27 8.01 -3.52
CA ASP A 3 -2.83 9.06 -4.35
C ASP A 3 -4.35 9.16 -4.19
N GLY A 4 -4.90 10.37 -4.36
CA GLY A 4 -6.30 10.69 -4.05
C GLY A 4 -7.33 10.27 -5.12
N ASP A 5 -6.88 9.83 -6.28
CA ASP A 5 -7.73 9.43 -7.41
C ASP A 5 -6.96 8.52 -8.37
N GLY A 6 -7.70 7.66 -9.08
CA GLY A 6 -7.20 6.87 -10.20
C GLY A 6 -6.89 5.41 -9.85
N VAL A 7 -6.28 4.72 -10.81
CA VAL A 7 -5.87 3.32 -10.69
C VAL A 7 -4.35 3.24 -10.69
N PHE A 8 -3.76 2.70 -9.62
CA PHE A 8 -2.32 2.69 -9.44
C PHE A 8 -1.83 1.49 -8.62
N LYS A 9 -0.52 1.23 -8.70
CA LYS A 9 0.12 0.15 -7.93
C LYS A 9 0.24 0.56 -6.47
N TYR A 10 0.25 -0.43 -5.58
CA TYR A 10 0.54 -0.22 -4.17
C TYR A 10 1.39 -1.36 -3.60
N VAL A 11 2.15 -1.06 -2.55
CA VAL A 11 2.89 -2.02 -1.72
C VAL A 11 2.44 -1.93 -0.27
N LEU A 12 2.41 -3.08 0.40
CA LEU A 12 2.28 -3.20 1.85
C LEU A 12 3.68 -3.37 2.43
N VAL A 13 4.10 -2.47 3.30
CA VAL A 13 5.47 -2.43 3.83
C VAL A 13 5.45 -2.54 5.34
N ARG A 14 6.25 -3.46 5.89
CA ARG A 14 6.50 -3.53 7.32
C ARG A 14 7.71 -2.67 7.68
N VAL A 15 7.49 -1.73 8.59
CA VAL A 15 8.49 -0.80 9.09
C VAL A 15 8.89 -1.19 10.51
N ARG A 16 10.18 -1.23 10.80
CA ARG A 16 10.74 -1.58 12.12
C ARG A 16 11.73 -0.52 12.56
N GLY A 17 11.62 -0.09 13.82
CA GLY A 17 12.61 0.75 14.49
C GLY A 17 13.25 0.01 15.65
N ALA A 18 14.43 0.44 16.07
CA ALA A 18 15.11 -0.16 17.22
C ALA A 18 14.24 -0.05 18.49
N GLY A 19 13.92 -1.19 19.11
CA GLY A 19 13.15 -1.26 20.35
C GLY A 19 11.65 -0.94 20.23
N ALA A 20 11.12 -0.75 19.01
CA ALA A 20 9.71 -0.46 18.78
C ALA A 20 9.00 -1.65 18.09
N PRO A 21 7.69 -1.87 18.36
CA PRO A 21 6.88 -2.80 17.59
C PRO A 21 6.88 -2.44 16.10
N ALA A 22 6.83 -3.47 15.25
CA ALA A 22 6.67 -3.28 13.81
C ALA A 22 5.35 -2.58 13.50
N LYS A 23 5.35 -1.79 12.42
CA LYS A 23 4.13 -1.20 11.88
C LYS A 23 4.03 -1.45 10.40
N ASP A 24 2.87 -1.89 9.95
CA ASP A 24 2.60 -2.07 8.54
C ASP A 24 2.00 -0.79 7.96
N VAL A 25 2.48 -0.37 6.79
CA VAL A 25 2.06 0.85 6.10
C VAL A 25 1.74 0.57 4.65
N VAL A 26 0.75 1.30 4.11
CA VAL A 26 0.36 1.23 2.70
C VAL A 26 0.98 2.40 1.95
N ARG A 27 1.56 2.12 0.78
CA ARG A 27 2.15 3.12 -0.14
C ARG A 27 1.68 2.83 -1.55
N GLY A 28 1.08 3.81 -2.24
CA GLY A 28 0.61 3.62 -3.61
C GLY A 28 0.47 4.94 -4.35
N HIS A 29 1.02 5.02 -5.55
CA HIS A 29 1.03 6.25 -6.33
C HIS A 29 1.01 5.95 -7.84
N GLY A 30 0.36 6.81 -8.61
CA GLY A 30 0.25 6.73 -10.07
C GLY A 30 1.55 7.01 -10.81
N TRP A 31 2.53 7.68 -10.18
CA TRP A 31 3.85 7.91 -10.79
C TRP A 31 4.69 6.64 -10.87
N ALA A 32 4.41 5.63 -10.05
CA ALA A 32 5.23 4.43 -9.96
C ALA A 32 4.90 3.45 -11.09
N GLU A 33 5.89 3.20 -11.95
CA GLU A 33 5.76 2.22 -13.01
C GLU A 33 5.80 0.80 -12.44
N TYR A 34 6.56 0.57 -11.37
CA TYR A 34 6.72 -0.71 -10.69
C TYR A 34 6.45 -0.61 -9.19
N HIS A 35 6.11 -1.75 -8.58
CA HIS A 35 6.01 -1.87 -7.12
C HIS A 35 7.36 -1.61 -6.42
N ALA A 36 8.47 -1.92 -7.10
CA ALA A 36 9.81 -1.68 -6.60
C ALA A 36 10.05 -0.18 -6.36
N ASP A 37 9.65 0.68 -7.29
CA ASP A 37 9.80 2.13 -7.16
C ASP A 37 9.13 2.68 -5.88
N LEU A 38 7.94 2.16 -5.56
CA LEU A 38 7.23 2.53 -4.32
C LEU A 38 7.97 2.07 -3.08
N PHE A 39 8.47 0.83 -3.09
CA PHE A 39 9.18 0.25 -1.96
C PHE A 39 10.53 0.95 -1.73
N GLU A 40 11.32 1.14 -2.78
CA GLU A 40 12.63 1.79 -2.74
C GLU A 40 12.51 3.21 -2.22
N ARG A 41 11.60 4.01 -2.79
CA ARG A 41 11.34 5.37 -2.30
C ARG A 41 10.91 5.41 -0.84
N THR A 42 10.08 4.45 -0.41
CA THR A 42 9.66 4.34 1.00
C THR A 42 10.83 3.98 1.91
N ALA A 43 11.69 3.05 1.49
CA ALA A 43 12.86 2.65 2.25
C ALA A 43 13.88 3.79 2.36
N GLU A 44 14.12 4.53 1.26
CA GLU A 44 14.98 5.72 1.22
C GLU A 44 14.47 6.84 2.13
N GLU A 45 13.16 7.09 2.15
CA GLU A 45 12.54 8.10 3.01
C GLU A 45 12.73 7.76 4.50
N LEU A 46 12.64 6.47 4.86
CA LEU A 46 12.62 6.02 6.25
C LEU A 46 14.02 5.67 6.80
N ALA A 47 14.99 5.36 5.95
CA ALA A 47 16.35 5.00 6.37
C ALA A 47 17.05 6.08 7.24
N PRO A 48 16.96 7.39 6.93
CA PRO A 48 17.54 8.45 7.78
C PRO A 48 16.97 8.49 9.20
N HIS A 49 15.78 7.94 9.41
CA HIS A 49 15.13 7.84 10.71
C HIS A 49 15.52 6.57 11.49
N GLY A 50 16.47 5.77 10.97
CA GLY A 50 16.88 4.51 11.58
C GLY A 50 15.82 3.41 11.48
N LEU A 51 14.92 3.52 10.50
CA LEU A 51 13.83 2.57 10.29
C LEU A 51 14.18 1.62 9.14
N SER A 52 14.02 0.31 9.36
CA SER A 52 14.16 -0.70 8.32
C SER A 52 12.80 -1.07 7.74
N CYS A 53 12.79 -1.42 6.45
CA CYS A 53 11.59 -1.73 5.69
C CYS A 53 11.66 -3.13 5.08
N GLU A 54 10.54 -3.84 5.11
CA GLU A 54 10.34 -5.15 4.49
C GLU A 54 9.07 -5.08 3.62
N CYS A 55 9.17 -5.42 2.35
CA CYS A 55 8.00 -5.47 1.47
C CYS A 55 7.22 -6.77 1.73
N LEU A 56 5.96 -6.66 2.15
CA LEU A 56 5.06 -7.79 2.42
C LEU A 56 4.24 -8.20 1.18
N GLY A 57 4.54 -7.63 0.02
CA GLY A 57 3.81 -7.83 -1.23
C GLY A 57 3.17 -6.54 -1.75
N GLY A 58 2.45 -6.66 -2.86
CA GLY A 58 1.72 -5.53 -3.43
C GLY A 58 0.47 -5.95 -4.21
N GLY A 59 -0.10 -4.98 -4.89
CA GLY A 59 -1.27 -5.12 -5.75
C GLY A 59 -1.59 -3.79 -6.45
N ARG A 60 -2.86 -3.55 -6.72
CA ARG A 60 -3.40 -2.32 -7.29
C ARG A 60 -4.51 -1.75 -6.40
N LEU A 61 -4.67 -0.44 -6.50
CA LEU A 61 -5.76 0.32 -5.90
C LEU A 61 -6.50 1.02 -7.02
N ALA A 62 -7.83 0.94 -7.00
CA ALA A 62 -8.71 1.83 -7.73
C ALA A 62 -9.36 2.78 -6.71
N HIS A 63 -8.98 4.05 -6.74
CA HIS A 63 -9.47 5.08 -5.84
C HIS A 63 -10.40 6.03 -6.61
N HIS A 64 -11.68 6.03 -6.24
CA HIS A 64 -12.72 6.88 -6.81
C HIS A 64 -13.27 7.82 -5.72
N PRO A 65 -12.69 9.02 -5.55
CA PRO A 65 -13.03 9.90 -4.43
C PRO A 65 -14.46 10.47 -4.51
N VAL A 66 -14.99 10.68 -5.72
CA VAL A 66 -16.38 11.16 -5.91
C VAL A 66 -17.40 10.13 -5.40
N GLU A 67 -17.17 8.85 -5.67
CA GLU A 67 -18.01 7.75 -5.17
C GLU A 67 -17.66 7.32 -3.74
N LYS A 68 -16.59 7.88 -3.16
CA LYS A 68 -16.00 7.44 -1.90
C LYS A 68 -15.72 5.93 -1.89
N LYS A 69 -15.10 5.43 -2.95
CA LYS A 69 -14.76 4.01 -3.10
C LYS A 69 -13.28 3.79 -3.26
N ILE A 70 -12.75 2.79 -2.56
CA ILE A 70 -11.42 2.23 -2.84
C ILE A 70 -11.55 0.71 -2.98
N HIS A 71 -11.05 0.18 -4.09
CA HIS A 71 -10.96 -1.26 -4.33
C HIS A 71 -9.51 -1.72 -4.38
N VAL A 72 -9.17 -2.73 -3.58
CA VAL A 72 -7.82 -3.31 -3.47
C VAL A 72 -7.78 -4.68 -4.13
N TYR A 73 -6.88 -4.91 -5.09
CA TYR A 73 -6.87 -6.16 -5.85
C TYR A 73 -5.52 -6.47 -6.50
N GLY A 74 -5.42 -7.65 -7.10
CA GLY A 74 -4.26 -8.10 -7.88
C GLY A 74 -2.98 -8.28 -7.08
N TYR A 75 -1.83 -8.33 -7.75
CA TYR A 75 -0.57 -8.71 -7.10
C TYR A 75 0.63 -7.92 -7.64
N SER A 76 1.73 -7.95 -6.89
CA SER A 76 3.03 -7.51 -7.40
C SER A 76 3.76 -8.66 -8.09
N VAL A 77 4.25 -8.43 -9.30
CA VAL A 77 5.08 -9.42 -10.01
C VAL A 77 6.38 -9.70 -9.25
N GLY A 78 6.99 -8.65 -8.66
CA GLY A 78 8.27 -8.77 -7.95
C GLY A 78 8.14 -9.23 -6.49
N PHE A 79 7.06 -8.84 -5.81
CA PHE A 79 6.91 -9.08 -4.36
C PHE A 79 5.78 -10.05 -4.01
N GLY A 80 5.05 -10.57 -5.00
CA GLY A 80 3.85 -11.36 -4.78
C GLY A 80 2.66 -10.52 -4.30
N ARG A 81 1.60 -11.22 -3.91
CA ARG A 81 0.35 -10.61 -3.45
C ARG A 81 0.47 -10.20 -1.99
N ALA A 82 0.16 -8.94 -1.67
CA ALA A 82 0.00 -8.51 -0.29
C ALA A 82 -1.25 -9.12 0.36
N ASP A 83 -1.29 -9.17 1.69
CA ASP A 83 -2.56 -9.38 2.40
C ASP A 83 -3.46 -8.14 2.20
N HIS A 84 -4.45 -8.25 1.31
CA HIS A 84 -5.35 -7.15 0.98
C HIS A 84 -6.30 -6.80 2.12
N ALA A 85 -6.61 -7.75 3.01
CA ALA A 85 -7.43 -7.47 4.18
C ALA A 85 -6.70 -6.46 5.09
N VAL A 86 -5.41 -6.70 5.36
CA VAL A 86 -4.56 -5.77 6.14
C VAL A 86 -4.48 -4.39 5.47
N THR A 87 -4.36 -4.35 4.15
CA THR A 87 -4.38 -3.08 3.39
C THR A 87 -5.72 -2.36 3.59
N THR A 88 -6.85 -3.06 3.44
CA THR A 88 -8.17 -2.42 3.60
C THR A 88 -8.45 -1.94 5.02
N GLU A 89 -7.99 -2.64 6.06
CA GLU A 89 -8.15 -2.17 7.45
C GLU A 89 -7.45 -0.82 7.67
N LYS A 90 -6.23 -0.67 7.13
CA LYS A 90 -5.49 0.59 7.22
C LYS A 90 -6.16 1.72 6.45
N LEU A 91 -6.67 1.41 5.25
CA LEU A 91 -7.39 2.40 4.46
C LEU A 91 -8.72 2.79 5.11
N LYS A 92 -9.43 1.86 5.75
CA LYS A 92 -10.67 2.16 6.51
C LYS A 92 -10.42 3.06 7.71
N ALA A 93 -9.26 2.95 8.36
CA ALA A 93 -8.87 3.86 9.43
C ALA A 93 -8.61 5.29 8.94
N GLU A 94 -8.06 5.44 7.73
CA GLU A 94 -7.75 6.75 7.12
C GLU A 94 -8.96 7.39 6.41
N TYR A 95 -9.80 6.56 5.76
CA TYR A 95 -10.98 6.96 4.99
C TYR A 95 -12.24 6.31 5.57
N PRO A 96 -12.68 6.73 6.78
CA PRO A 96 -13.76 6.07 7.50
C PRO A 96 -15.14 6.20 6.83
N ASP A 97 -15.30 7.16 5.93
CA ASP A 97 -16.52 7.43 5.18
C ASP A 97 -16.53 6.80 3.77
N TYR A 98 -15.50 6.01 3.44
CA TYR A 98 -15.39 5.32 2.17
C TYR A 98 -15.90 3.88 2.24
N GLU A 99 -16.49 3.41 1.15
CA GLU A 99 -16.67 1.99 0.90
C GLU A 99 -15.35 1.39 0.40
N ILE A 100 -14.74 0.55 1.24
CA ILE A 100 -13.43 -0.05 0.95
C ILE A 100 -13.55 -1.56 0.90
N THR A 101 -13.23 -2.11 -0.27
CA THR A 101 -13.35 -3.55 -0.58
C THR A 101 -12.03 -4.11 -1.10
N TRP A 102 -11.90 -5.44 -1.06
CA TRP A 102 -10.79 -6.12 -1.68
C TRP A 102 -11.22 -7.41 -2.38
N ALA A 103 -10.42 -7.83 -3.36
CA ALA A 103 -10.55 -9.12 -4.04
C ALA A 103 -9.17 -9.72 -4.29
N ASP A 104 -9.06 -11.03 -4.12
CA ASP A 104 -7.82 -11.80 -4.34
C ASP A 104 -7.51 -12.04 -5.82
N GLU A 105 -8.46 -11.71 -6.71
CA GLU A 105 -8.45 -11.94 -8.14
C GLU A 105 -8.28 -10.62 -8.92
N GLY A 106 -7.89 -10.71 -10.19
CA GLY A 106 -7.73 -9.57 -11.12
C GLY A 106 -6.29 -9.06 -11.26
N TYR A 107 -5.98 -8.44 -12.40
CA TYR A 107 -4.73 -7.72 -12.66
C TYR A 107 -5.01 -6.40 -13.40
#